data_AF-A0A412FP25-F1
#
_entry.id   AF-A0A412FP25-F1
#
_cell.length_a   1.000
_cell.length_b   1.000
_cell.length_c   1.000
_cell.angle_alpha   90.00
_cell.angle_beta   90.00
_cell.angle_gamma   90.00
#
_symmetry.space_group_name_H-M   'P 1'
#
loop_
_entity.id
_entity.type
_entity.pdbx_description
1 polymer ?
#
loop_
_entity_poly.entity_id
_entity_poly.type
_entity_poly.pdbx_seq_one_letter_code
_entity_poly.pdbx_strand_id
1 'polypeptide(L)'
;MKKKSVLGDVIKFVLIFFILTIVWLFVFAAINNDPSSVDYEPFPGASFVFAFITTLIWVSLSNYNYLQQSKQSVDAAYHNIKAQIDKRDALLEKANGIVSGYMRHEEAVYSSRKELDYTNIAILVESYPELKANQSVMELLKQIDACENEVALRKETYNNLVNQFNSTIHSFPVNLVSNMFRFNDALYYDKRKELEK
;
A
#
# COMPACT_ATOMS: atom_id res chain seq x y z
N MET A 1 -11.54 -15.31 -4.93
CA MET A 1 -11.13 -15.16 -3.51
C MET A 1 -11.75 -16.31 -2.71
N LYS A 2 -10.96 -17.23 -2.13
CA LYS A 2 -11.52 -18.25 -1.23
C LYS A 2 -12.04 -17.53 0.02
N LYS A 3 -13.34 -17.61 0.28
CA LYS A 3 -13.96 -17.08 1.50
C LYS A 3 -13.29 -17.77 2.69
N LYS A 4 -12.45 -17.05 3.44
CA LYS A 4 -11.87 -17.58 4.69
C LYS A 4 -13.04 -17.92 5.60
N SER A 5 -13.20 -19.20 5.91
CA SER A 5 -14.25 -19.64 6.82
C SER A 5 -13.82 -19.28 8.23
N VAL A 6 -14.51 -18.32 8.85
CA VAL A 6 -14.30 -17.91 10.25
C VAL A 6 -14.32 -19.13 11.16
N LEU A 7 -15.20 -20.09 10.90
CA LEU A 7 -15.28 -21.35 11.63
C LEU A 7 -13.98 -22.16 11.54
N GLY A 8 -13.35 -22.22 10.37
CA GLY A 8 -12.10 -22.95 10.18
C GLY A 8 -10.92 -22.34 10.93
N ASP A 9 -10.86 -21.01 10.98
CA ASP A 9 -9.81 -20.30 11.73
C ASP A 9 -10.03 -20.41 13.24
N VAL A 10 -11.28 -20.40 13.71
CA VAL A 10 -11.62 -20.68 15.11
C VAL A 10 -11.23 -22.10 15.52
N ILE A 11 -11.53 -23.12 14.69
CA ILE A 11 -11.16 -24.51 14.98
C ILE A 11 -9.63 -24.66 15.10
N LYS A 12 -8.86 -24.05 14.19
CA LYS A 12 -7.39 -24.08 14.27
C LYS A 12 -6.88 -23.42 15.54
N PHE A 13 -7.44 -22.27 15.92
CA PHE A 13 -7.06 -21.57 17.14
C PHE A 13 -7.27 -22.44 18.38
N VAL A 14 -8.45 -23.07 18.48
CA VAL A 14 -8.77 -23.98 19.59
C VAL A 14 -7.81 -25.18 19.62
N LEU A 15 -7.53 -25.79 18.47
CA LEU A 15 -6.58 -26.91 18.40
C LEU A 15 -5.15 -26.50 18.81
N ILE A 16 -4.67 -25.35 18.35
CA ILE A 16 -3.35 -24.81 18.73
C ILE A 16 -3.29 -24.56 20.23
N PHE A 17 -4.34 -23.99 20.82
CA PHE A 17 -4.40 -23.75 22.26
C PHE A 17 -4.27 -25.06 23.06
N PHE A 18 -5.03 -26.11 22.70
CA PHE A 18 -4.91 -27.41 23.37
C PHE A 18 -3.51 -28.02 23.23
N ILE A 19 -2.89 -27.90 22.06
CA ILE A 19 -1.51 -28.36 21.83
C ILE A 19 -0.55 -27.59 22.73
N LEU A 20 -0.66 -26.26 22.81
CA LEU A 20 0.19 -25.43 23.65
C LEU A 20 0.05 -25.76 25.13
N THR A 21 -1.15 -26.09 25.60
CA THR A 21 -1.36 -26.56 26.98
C THR A 21 -0.58 -27.84 27.26
N ILE A 22 -0.62 -28.82 26.34
CA ILE A 22 0.15 -30.06 26.46
C ILE A 22 1.66 -29.78 26.44
N VAL A 23 2.10 -28.85 25.59
CA VAL A 23 3.51 -28.42 25.54
C VAL A 23 3.96 -27.84 26.87
N TRP A 24 3.18 -26.94 27.48
CA TRP A 24 3.53 -26.35 28.77
C TRP A 24 3.52 -27.37 29.91
N LEU A 25 2.61 -28.33 29.89
CA LEU A 25 2.65 -29.47 30.83
C LEU A 25 3.97 -30.22 30.73
N PHE A 26 4.43 -30.52 29.51
CA PHE A 26 5.72 -31.19 29.31
C PHE A 26 6.90 -30.33 29.75
N VAL A 27 6.87 -29.02 29.48
CA VAL A 27 7.90 -28.07 29.92
C VAL A 27 8.00 -28.04 31.45
N PHE A 28 6.88 -27.96 32.15
CA PHE A 28 6.90 -27.96 33.61
C PHE A 28 7.35 -29.31 34.19
N ALA A 29 6.92 -30.43 33.60
CA ALA A 29 7.41 -31.75 33.97
C ALA A 29 8.93 -31.91 33.75
N ALA A 30 9.51 -31.27 32.74
CA ALA A 30 10.94 -31.31 32.47
C ALA A 30 11.78 -30.41 33.38
N ILE A 31 11.22 -29.30 33.86
CA ILE A 31 11.91 -28.35 34.74
C ILE A 31 11.84 -28.81 36.20
N ASN A 32 10.75 -29.47 36.61
CA ASN A 32 10.58 -29.93 37.98
C ASN A 32 11.35 -31.24 38.22
N ASN A 33 12.39 -31.18 39.06
CA ASN A 33 13.29 -32.30 39.36
C ASN A 33 12.90 -33.08 40.63
N ASP A 34 11.75 -32.80 41.25
CA ASP A 34 11.27 -33.56 42.40
C ASP A 34 10.45 -34.78 41.93
N PRO A 35 11.02 -36.01 41.97
CA PRO A 35 10.33 -37.22 41.50
C PRO A 35 9.18 -37.65 42.43
N SER A 36 9.02 -37.03 43.60
CA SER A 36 8.00 -37.35 44.60
C SER A 36 6.77 -36.44 44.53
N SER A 37 6.84 -35.29 43.86
CA SER A 37 5.69 -34.42 43.67
C SER A 37 4.84 -34.90 42.50
N VAL A 38 3.59 -35.28 42.76
CA VAL A 38 2.58 -35.57 41.72
C VAL A 38 2.19 -34.29 40.97
N ASP A 39 2.43 -33.12 41.58
CA ASP A 39 2.15 -31.81 41.01
C ASP A 39 3.38 -31.26 40.28
N TYR A 40 3.41 -31.48 38.96
CA TYR A 40 4.47 -30.95 38.08
C TYR A 40 4.32 -29.46 37.78
N GLU A 41 3.17 -28.83 38.09
CA GLU A 41 2.92 -27.42 37.80
C GLU A 41 3.36 -26.48 38.95
N PRO A 42 3.90 -25.29 38.66
CA PRO A 42 4.24 -24.30 39.69
C PRO A 42 3.06 -23.85 40.56
N PHE A 43 1.86 -23.85 39.98
CA PHE A 43 0.59 -23.59 40.64
C PHE A 43 -0.52 -24.27 39.83
N PRO A 44 -1.67 -24.63 40.46
CA PRO A 44 -2.76 -25.29 39.75
C PRO A 44 -3.25 -24.47 38.54
N GLY A 45 -3.17 -25.07 37.35
CA GLY A 45 -3.62 -24.46 36.10
C GLY A 45 -2.55 -23.61 35.39
N ALA A 46 -1.29 -23.66 35.81
CA ALA A 46 -0.21 -22.90 35.19
C ALA A 46 -0.12 -23.14 33.67
N SER A 47 -0.24 -24.39 33.21
CA SER A 47 -0.11 -24.71 31.78
C SER A 47 -1.15 -24.00 30.92
N PHE A 48 -2.39 -23.85 31.40
CA PHE A 48 -3.44 -23.11 30.70
C PHE A 48 -3.15 -21.62 30.62
N VAL A 49 -2.66 -21.02 31.71
CA VAL A 49 -2.31 -19.59 31.76
C VAL A 49 -1.18 -19.31 30.77
N PHE A 50 -0.12 -20.11 30.79
CA PHE A 50 1.01 -19.94 29.88
C PHE A 50 0.63 -20.21 28.42
N ALA A 51 -0.17 -21.24 28.14
CA ALA A 51 -0.70 -21.50 26.79
C ALA A 51 -1.57 -20.34 26.27
N PHE A 52 -2.37 -19.73 27.14
CA PHE A 52 -3.19 -18.57 26.80
C PHE A 52 -2.31 -17.37 26.46
N ILE A 53 -1.31 -17.08 27.29
CA ILE A 53 -0.36 -15.97 27.07
C ILE A 53 0.42 -16.16 25.77
N THR A 54 0.98 -17.35 25.51
CA THR A 54 1.74 -17.60 24.27
C THR A 54 0.86 -17.46 23.04
N THR A 55 -0.39 -17.93 23.11
CA THR A 55 -1.37 -17.78 22.02
C THR A 55 -1.71 -16.31 21.79
N LEU A 56 -1.93 -15.53 22.85
CA LEU A 56 -2.23 -14.10 22.76
C LEU A 56 -1.06 -13.32 22.13
N ILE A 57 0.18 -13.65 22.52
CA ILE A 57 1.39 -13.08 21.93
C ILE A 57 1.48 -13.42 20.45
N TRP A 58 1.30 -14.69 20.08
CA TRP A 58 1.33 -15.14 18.69
C TRP A 58 0.30 -14.40 17.81
N VAL A 59 -0.95 -14.31 18.28
CA VAL A 59 -2.01 -13.57 17.58
C VAL A 59 -1.61 -12.10 17.41
N SER A 60 -1.10 -11.46 18.46
CA SER A 60 -0.67 -10.06 18.41
C SER A 60 0.45 -9.84 17.39
N LEU A 61 1.46 -10.73 17.36
CA LEU A 61 2.55 -10.70 16.38
C LEU A 61 2.06 -10.91 14.94
N SER A 62 1.14 -11.85 14.73
CA SER A 62 0.58 -12.09 13.40
C SER A 62 -0.21 -10.88 12.87
N ASN A 63 -1.02 -10.24 13.71
CA ASN A 63 -1.75 -9.02 13.35
C ASN A 63 -0.80 -7.86 13.07
N TYR A 64 0.26 -7.70 13.87
CA TYR A 64 1.29 -6.69 13.64
C TYR A 64 1.97 -6.86 12.27
N ASN A 65 2.41 -8.08 11.94
CA ASN A 65 3.05 -8.38 10.66
C ASN A 65 2.09 -8.16 9.48
N TYR A 66 0.82 -8.53 9.64
CA TYR A 66 -0.21 -8.25 8.65
C TYR A 66 -0.39 -6.75 8.40
N LEU A 67 -0.45 -5.95 9.47
CA LEU A 67 -0.54 -4.48 9.36
C LEU A 67 0.70 -3.88 8.70
N GLN A 68 1.90 -4.36 9.03
CA GLN A 68 3.13 -3.91 8.39
C GLN A 68 3.13 -4.23 6.89
N GLN A 69 2.73 -5.45 6.50
CA GLN A 69 2.64 -5.83 5.09
C GLN A 69 1.59 -4.99 4.34
N SER A 70 0.44 -4.73 4.96
CA SER A 70 -0.61 -3.91 4.36
C SER A 70 -0.15 -2.46 4.17
N LYS A 71 0.53 -1.89 5.17
CA LYS A 71 1.16 -0.57 5.07
C LYS A 71 2.22 -0.51 3.96
N GLN A 72 3.11 -1.50 3.90
CA GLN A 72 4.12 -1.57 2.85
C GLN A 72 3.49 -1.68 1.45
N SER A 73 2.35 -2.35 1.33
CA SER A 73 1.61 -2.43 0.06
C SER A 73 1.05 -1.07 -0.37
N VAL A 74 0.56 -0.27 0.57
CA VAL A 74 0.11 1.11 0.34
C VAL A 74 1.29 1.99 -0.10
N ASP A 75 2.43 1.91 0.61
CA ASP A 75 3.64 2.68 0.30
C ASP A 75 4.21 2.32 -1.08
N ALA A 76 4.25 1.02 -1.41
CA ALA A 76 4.67 0.54 -2.73
C ALA A 76 3.76 1.06 -3.85
N ALA A 77 2.43 1.04 -3.63
CA ALA A 77 1.48 1.58 -4.61
C ALA A 77 1.68 3.09 -4.83
N TYR A 78 1.97 3.85 -3.77
CA TYR A 78 2.31 5.27 -3.90
C TYR A 78 3.57 5.50 -4.75
N HIS A 79 4.65 4.74 -4.49
CA HIS A 79 5.87 4.84 -5.31
C HIS A 79 5.64 4.45 -6.77
N ASN A 80 4.76 3.49 -7.04
CA ASN A 80 4.38 3.13 -8.40
C ASN A 80 3.63 4.25 -9.13
N ILE A 81 2.79 5.02 -8.43
CA ILE A 81 2.15 6.23 -8.99
C ILE A 81 3.22 7.25 -9.34
N LYS A 82 4.13 7.54 -8.40
CA LYS A 82 5.20 8.52 -8.60
C LYS A 82 6.06 8.18 -9.82
N ALA A 83 6.46 6.92 -9.97
CA ALA A 83 7.24 6.50 -11.13
C ALA A 83 6.52 6.72 -12.48
N GLN A 84 5.19 6.59 -12.52
CA GLN A 84 4.43 6.92 -13.74
C GLN A 84 4.30 8.43 -13.96
N ILE A 85 4.15 9.21 -12.90
CA ILE A 85 4.16 10.68 -12.98
C ILE A 85 5.51 11.16 -13.51
N ASP A 86 6.63 10.66 -12.97
CA ASP A 86 7.97 11.02 -13.43
C ASP A 86 8.17 10.67 -14.92
N LYS A 87 7.66 9.51 -15.35
CA LYS A 87 7.69 9.09 -16.77
C LYS A 87 6.86 10.02 -17.65
N ARG A 88 5.65 10.38 -17.22
CA ARG A 88 4.79 11.33 -17.92
C ARG A 88 5.48 12.68 -18.05
N ASP A 89 6.08 13.18 -16.99
CA ASP A 89 6.74 14.49 -16.96
C ASP A 89 7.94 14.52 -17.92
N ALA A 90 8.71 13.43 -18.00
CA ALA A 90 9.77 13.29 -19.00
C ALA A 90 9.25 13.28 -20.46
N LEU A 91 8.08 12.68 -20.71
CA LEU A 91 7.43 12.72 -22.03
C LEU A 91 6.91 14.12 -22.37
N LEU A 92 6.35 14.82 -21.39
CA LEU A 92 5.91 16.22 -21.53
C LEU A 92 7.10 17.13 -21.84
N GLU A 93 8.22 16.98 -21.16
CA GLU A 93 9.45 17.73 -21.44
C GLU A 93 9.94 17.48 -22.87
N LYS A 94 9.94 16.22 -23.32
CA LYS A 94 10.32 15.86 -24.69
C LYS A 94 9.36 16.48 -25.72
N ALA A 95 8.06 16.42 -25.47
CA ALA A 95 7.05 17.03 -26.34
C ALA A 95 7.22 18.55 -26.41
N ASN A 96 7.43 19.20 -25.25
CA ASN A 96 7.72 20.63 -25.16
C ASN A 96 8.99 21.01 -25.93
N GLY A 97 10.05 20.21 -25.86
CA GLY A 97 11.29 20.42 -26.61
C GLY A 97 11.06 20.46 -28.13
N ILE A 98 10.20 19.57 -28.65
CA ILE A 98 9.85 19.56 -30.07
C ILE A 98 8.95 20.75 -30.41
N VAL A 99 7.86 20.95 -29.68
CA VAL A 99 6.90 22.05 -29.92
C VAL A 99 7.59 23.40 -29.87
N SER A 100 8.41 23.65 -28.85
CA SER A 100 9.20 24.89 -28.75
C SER A 100 10.22 25.02 -29.88
N GLY A 101 10.78 23.92 -30.38
CA GLY A 101 11.64 23.90 -31.57
C GLY A 101 10.92 24.43 -32.81
N TYR A 102 9.69 23.96 -33.07
CA TYR A 102 8.88 24.44 -34.20
C TYR A 102 8.41 25.88 -34.00
N MET A 103 7.96 26.27 -32.81
CA MET A 103 7.51 27.65 -32.56
C MET A 103 8.65 28.67 -32.71
N ARG A 104 9.90 28.29 -32.37
CA ARG A 104 11.08 29.15 -32.62
C ARG A 104 11.31 29.46 -34.10
N HIS A 105 10.82 28.62 -35.01
CA HIS A 105 10.94 28.84 -36.44
C HIS A 105 9.84 29.76 -37.01
N GLU A 106 8.74 30.01 -36.29
CA GLU A 106 7.62 30.85 -36.76
C GLU A 106 7.44 32.19 -36.02
N GLU A 107 7.89 32.38 -34.77
CA GLU A 107 7.91 33.71 -34.14
C GLU A 107 8.88 33.82 -32.95
N ALA A 108 9.68 34.89 -32.93
CA ALA A 108 10.68 35.20 -31.89
C ALA A 108 10.10 35.70 -30.55
N VAL A 109 8.82 35.46 -30.23
CA VAL A 109 8.06 36.31 -29.28
C VAL A 109 7.62 35.65 -27.95
N TYR A 110 7.80 34.35 -27.70
CA TYR A 110 7.43 33.76 -26.39
C TYR A 110 8.61 33.21 -25.59
N SER A 111 9.63 34.05 -25.39
CA SER A 111 10.78 33.83 -24.51
C SER A 111 10.43 34.07 -23.03
N SER A 112 9.40 33.40 -22.52
CA SER A 112 9.12 33.37 -21.09
C SER A 112 8.59 32.01 -20.69
N ARG A 113 9.52 31.17 -20.24
CA ARG A 113 9.37 29.94 -19.43
C ARG A 113 7.90 29.67 -19.02
N LYS A 114 7.17 28.96 -19.87
CA LYS A 114 6.00 28.19 -19.46
C LYS A 114 6.38 26.72 -19.61
N GLU A 115 6.47 26.01 -18.50
CA GLU A 115 6.24 24.57 -18.54
C GLU A 115 4.87 24.38 -19.18
N LEU A 116 4.87 23.88 -20.42
CA LEU A 116 3.64 23.60 -21.12
C LEU A 116 3.07 22.33 -20.50
N ASP A 117 2.05 22.50 -19.65
CA ASP A 117 1.21 21.39 -19.23
C ASP A 117 0.56 20.68 -20.43
N TYR A 118 0.18 19.42 -20.27
CA TYR A 118 -0.42 18.57 -21.30
C TYR A 118 -1.51 19.31 -22.10
N THR A 119 -2.43 19.99 -21.42
CA THR A 119 -3.51 20.75 -22.05
C THR A 119 -2.98 21.85 -22.97
N ASN A 120 -1.91 22.54 -22.59
CA ASN A 120 -1.31 23.59 -23.42
C ASN A 120 -0.62 23.01 -24.65
N ILE A 121 0.09 21.87 -24.51
CA ILE A 121 0.73 21.20 -25.65
C ILE A 121 -0.32 20.74 -26.66
N ALA A 122 -1.41 20.12 -26.19
CA ALA A 122 -2.50 19.66 -27.06
C ALA A 122 -3.15 20.83 -27.84
N ILE A 123 -3.42 21.96 -27.17
CA ILE A 123 -3.98 23.16 -27.81
C ILE A 123 -3.01 23.74 -28.87
N LEU A 124 -1.71 23.78 -28.58
CA LEU A 124 -0.72 24.27 -29.53
C LEU A 124 -0.63 23.35 -30.75
N VAL A 125 -0.63 22.03 -30.58
CA VAL A 125 -0.60 21.09 -31.71
C VAL A 125 -1.82 21.25 -32.62
N GLU A 126 -3.00 21.56 -32.08
CA GLU A 126 -4.18 21.87 -32.90
C GLU A 126 -4.07 23.22 -33.64
N SER A 127 -3.33 24.18 -33.07
CA SER A 127 -3.19 25.54 -33.61
C SER A 127 -2.13 25.64 -34.71
N TYR A 128 -1.15 24.73 -34.75
CA TYR A 128 -0.05 24.74 -35.72
C TYR A 128 -0.11 23.51 -36.64
N PRO A 129 -0.49 23.66 -37.94
CA PRO A 129 -0.62 22.55 -38.88
C PRO A 129 0.64 21.70 -39.05
N GLU A 130 1.83 22.32 -38.96
CA GLU A 130 3.11 21.61 -39.06
C GLU A 130 3.35 20.65 -37.88
N LEU A 131 2.97 21.05 -36.66
CA LEU A 131 3.04 20.19 -35.48
C LEU A 131 2.07 19.02 -35.58
N LYS A 132 0.86 19.28 -36.11
CA LYS A 132 -0.16 18.26 -36.36
C LYS A 132 0.28 17.24 -37.41
N ALA A 133 1.05 17.66 -38.41
CA ALA A 133 1.62 16.79 -39.43
C ALA A 133 2.85 16.00 -38.91
N ASN A 134 3.46 16.43 -37.81
CA ASN A 134 4.62 15.75 -37.24
C ASN A 134 4.20 14.46 -36.50
N GLN A 135 4.51 13.32 -37.13
CA GLN A 135 4.25 11.99 -36.57
C GLN A 135 4.89 11.75 -35.19
N SER A 136 6.07 12.32 -34.92
CA SER A 136 6.77 12.16 -33.64
C SER A 136 6.06 12.89 -32.50
N VAL A 137 5.49 14.08 -32.77
CA VAL A 137 4.73 14.85 -31.77
C VAL A 137 3.42 14.14 -31.45
N MET A 138 2.72 13.65 -32.48
CA MET A 138 1.47 12.92 -32.31
C MET A 138 1.67 11.62 -31.52
N GLU A 139 2.77 10.91 -31.75
CA GLU A 139 3.15 9.71 -31.00
C GLU A 139 3.44 10.02 -29.53
N LEU A 140 4.14 11.12 -29.23
CA LEU A 140 4.38 11.55 -27.85
C LEU A 140 3.08 11.90 -27.13
N LEU A 141 2.17 12.63 -27.77
CA LEU A 141 0.87 12.95 -27.20
C LEU A 141 0.05 11.70 -26.86
N LYS A 142 0.05 10.70 -27.74
CA LYS A 142 -0.58 9.39 -27.46
C LYS A 142 0.06 8.69 -26.27
N GLN A 143 1.39 8.71 -26.16
CA GLN A 143 2.09 8.10 -25.03
C GLN A 143 1.79 8.83 -23.71
N ILE A 144 1.68 10.16 -23.74
CA ILE A 144 1.31 10.95 -22.56
C ILE A 144 -0.13 10.62 -22.13
N ASP A 145 -1.08 10.58 -23.07
CA ASP A 145 -2.48 10.20 -22.79
C ASP A 145 -2.59 8.78 -22.21
N ALA A 146 -1.86 7.82 -22.77
CA ALA A 146 -1.76 6.47 -22.20
C ALA A 146 -1.19 6.50 -20.77
N CYS A 147 -0.21 7.36 -20.50
CA CYS A 147 0.38 7.51 -19.17
C CYS A 147 -0.60 8.13 -18.17
N GLU A 148 -1.39 9.12 -18.58
CA GLU A 148 -2.44 9.73 -17.75
C GLU A 148 -3.51 8.71 -17.35
N ASN A 149 -3.96 7.89 -18.31
CA ASN A 149 -4.90 6.81 -18.05
C ASN A 149 -4.33 5.78 -17.05
N GLU A 150 -3.06 5.40 -17.20
CA GLU A 150 -2.34 4.52 -16.26
C GLU A 150 -2.21 5.13 -14.86
N VAL A 151 -1.88 6.43 -14.77
CA VAL A 151 -1.79 7.16 -13.49
C VAL A 151 -3.15 7.16 -12.80
N ALA A 152 -4.24 7.42 -13.52
CA ALA A 152 -5.60 7.40 -12.97
C ALA A 152 -5.97 6.02 -12.40
N LEU A 153 -5.68 4.94 -13.14
CA LEU A 153 -5.90 3.56 -12.67
C LEU A 153 -5.08 3.22 -11.41
N ARG A 154 -3.82 3.67 -11.34
CA ARG A 154 -2.96 3.45 -10.18
C ARG A 154 -3.43 4.23 -8.95
N LYS A 155 -3.94 5.46 -9.14
CA LYS A 155 -4.58 6.24 -8.06
C LYS A 155 -5.79 5.50 -7.49
N GLU A 156 -6.64 4.91 -8.33
CA GLU A 156 -7.77 4.08 -7.86
C GLU A 156 -7.29 2.86 -7.07
N THR A 157 -6.29 2.14 -7.60
CA THR A 157 -5.71 0.97 -6.94
C THR A 157 -5.11 1.33 -5.58
N TYR A 158 -4.39 2.44 -5.49
CA TYR A 158 -3.85 2.97 -4.23
C TYR A 158 -4.98 3.29 -3.24
N ASN A 159 -6.03 3.99 -3.68
CA ASN A 159 -7.17 4.32 -2.82
C ASN A 159 -7.88 3.05 -2.30
N ASN A 160 -7.97 2.01 -3.11
CA ASN A 160 -8.50 0.71 -2.69
C ASN A 160 -7.62 0.05 -1.61
N LEU A 161 -6.29 0.12 -1.74
CA LEU A 161 -5.35 -0.37 -0.72
C LEU A 161 -5.42 0.43 0.57
N VAL A 162 -5.47 1.77 0.48
CA VAL A 162 -5.68 2.67 1.63
C VAL A 162 -6.98 2.33 2.34
N ASN A 163 -8.07 2.12 1.60
CA ASN A 163 -9.36 1.74 2.17
C ASN A 163 -9.29 0.40 2.93
N GLN A 164 -8.63 -0.60 2.35
CA GLN A 164 -8.44 -1.91 2.99
C GLN A 164 -7.59 -1.79 4.26
N PHE A 165 -6.49 -1.04 4.20
CA PHE A 165 -5.63 -0.79 5.35
C PHE A 165 -6.38 -0.08 6.48
N ASN A 166 -7.02 1.05 6.18
CA ASN A 166 -7.80 1.84 7.13
C ASN A 166 -8.93 1.01 7.74
N SER A 167 -9.67 0.25 6.92
CA SER A 167 -10.72 -0.65 7.42
C SER A 167 -10.16 -1.73 8.36
N THR A 168 -8.97 -2.25 8.08
CA THR A 168 -8.36 -3.31 8.90
C THR A 168 -7.85 -2.77 10.23
N ILE A 169 -7.21 -1.60 10.27
CA ILE A 169 -6.74 -1.02 11.54
C ILE A 169 -7.88 -0.73 12.52
N HIS A 170 -9.10 -0.51 12.02
CA HIS A 170 -10.31 -0.30 12.83
C HIS A 170 -11.10 -1.58 13.14
N SER A 171 -10.71 -2.72 12.57
CA SER A 171 -11.42 -4.01 12.74
C SER A 171 -10.94 -4.77 13.98
N PHE A 172 -11.86 -5.37 14.73
CA PHE A 172 -11.48 -6.28 15.83
C PHE A 172 -10.96 -7.62 15.28
N PRO A 173 -9.87 -8.19 15.85
CA PRO A 173 -9.09 -7.75 17.02
C PRO A 173 -7.88 -6.85 16.67
N VAL A 174 -7.70 -6.52 15.39
CA VAL A 174 -6.55 -5.77 14.88
C VAL A 174 -6.46 -4.37 15.48
N ASN A 175 -7.58 -3.72 15.79
CA ASN A 175 -7.64 -2.41 16.44
C ASN A 175 -6.91 -2.33 17.79
N LEU A 176 -6.88 -3.42 18.56
CA LEU A 176 -6.12 -3.49 19.81
C LEU A 176 -4.61 -3.36 19.56
N VAL A 177 -4.12 -4.10 18.55
CA VAL A 177 -2.73 -4.07 18.11
C VAL A 177 -2.41 -2.73 17.45
N SER A 178 -3.32 -2.21 16.61
CA SER A 178 -3.19 -0.91 15.95
C SER A 178 -2.95 0.21 16.95
N ASN A 179 -3.78 0.28 18.01
CA ASN A 179 -3.65 1.29 19.06
C ASN A 179 -2.36 1.12 19.88
N MET A 180 -1.98 -0.11 20.22
CA MET A 180 -0.76 -0.41 20.96
C MET A 180 0.51 0.02 20.20
N PHE A 181 0.55 -0.22 18.89
CA PHE A 181 1.70 0.08 18.03
C PHE A 181 1.56 1.38 17.23
N ARG A 182 0.51 2.18 17.48
CA ARG A 182 0.25 3.50 16.89
C ARG A 182 0.20 3.50 15.36
N PHE A 183 -0.46 2.50 14.77
CA PHE A 183 -0.80 2.56 13.34
C PHE A 183 -1.88 3.61 13.13
N ASN A 184 -1.66 4.54 12.20
CA ASN A 184 -2.59 5.61 11.87
C ASN A 184 -3.17 5.38 10.47
N ASP A 185 -4.33 5.98 10.21
CA ASP A 185 -4.95 5.97 8.88
C ASP A 185 -3.99 6.50 7.81
N ALA A 186 -3.94 5.78 6.69
CA ALA A 186 -3.30 6.26 5.47
C ALA A 186 -4.22 7.26 4.76
N LEU A 187 -3.61 8.26 4.11
CA LEU A 187 -4.33 9.29 3.37
C LEU A 187 -4.72 8.76 1.99
N TYR A 188 -5.95 9.05 1.57
CA TYR A 188 -6.36 8.82 0.19
C TYR A 188 -5.67 9.79 -0.77
N TYR A 189 -5.51 9.35 -2.00
CA TYR A 189 -5.13 10.19 -3.11
C TYR A 189 -6.36 11.00 -3.55
N ASP A 190 -6.58 12.17 -2.96
CA ASP A 190 -7.67 13.10 -3.32
C ASP A 190 -7.17 14.17 -4.31
N LYS A 191 -7.84 14.27 -5.46
CA LYS A 191 -7.63 15.31 -6.49
C LYS A 191 -7.80 16.73 -5.93
N ARG A 192 -8.59 16.94 -4.87
CA ARG A 192 -8.88 18.29 -4.35
C ARG A 192 -7.65 19.03 -3.80
N LYS A 193 -6.67 18.32 -3.22
CA LYS A 193 -5.45 18.96 -2.71
C LYS A 193 -4.42 19.30 -3.78
N GLU A 194 -4.51 18.70 -4.96
CA GLU A 194 -3.68 19.04 -6.12
C GLU A 194 -4.19 20.31 -6.83
N LEU A 195 -5.48 20.64 -6.69
CA LEU A 195 -6.12 21.82 -7.27
C LEU A 195 -6.01 23.09 -6.40
N GLU A 196 -5.52 22.97 -5.16
CA GLU A 196 -5.31 24.08 -4.22
C GLU A 196 -3.86 24.61 -4.23
N LYS A 197 -3.00 24.08 -5.10
CA LYS A 197 -1.63 24.55 -5.33
C LYS A 197 -1.46 25.04 -6.76
#